data_AF-B5TM34-F1
#
_entry.id   AF-B5TM34-F1
#
_cell.length_a   1.000
_cell.length_b   1.000
_cell.length_c   1.000
_cell.angle_alpha   90.00
_cell.angle_beta   90.00
_cell.angle_gamma   90.00
#
_symmetry.space_group_name_H-M   'P 1'
#
loop_
_entity.id
_entity.type
_entity.pdbx_description
1 polymer ?
#
loop_
_entity_poly.entity_id
_entity_poly.type
_entity_poly.pdbx_seq_one_letter_code
_entity_poly.pdbx_strand_id
1 'polypeptide(L)'
;CRIYMGVKDIERQKPNVFRMKLMGAKVISVKNGSGTLKDACSEALRDWSESYNTSHYMIGTAAGPHPYPTIVREFQKIIGEETKKQILEEENKLPNFIIACVGGGSNAIGIFSDFIKNDEVKLIGVEPGGKGINTGKHGAPLKHGRTGIFFGMKSHLMQNQEGQIQESWSISAGLDFPSVGP
;
A
#
# COMPACT_ATOMS: atom_id res chain seq x y z
N CYS A 1 18.90 5.20 9.17
CA CYS A 1 17.55 5.13 8.57
C CYS A 1 16.83 6.47 8.77
N ARG A 2 16.31 7.07 7.68
CA ARG A 2 15.47 8.29 7.71
C ARG A 2 14.04 7.87 7.34
N ILE A 3 13.05 8.25 8.14
CA ILE A 3 11.65 7.85 7.93
C ILE A 3 10.81 9.11 7.81
N TYR A 4 10.18 9.30 6.65
CA TYR A 4 9.25 10.39 6.40
C TYR A 4 7.85 9.97 6.86
N MET A 5 7.19 10.80 7.66
CA MET A 5 5.86 10.49 8.19
C MET A 5 5.02 11.76 8.28
N GLY A 6 3.78 11.69 7.78
CA GLY A 6 2.83 12.80 7.85
C GLY A 6 2.55 13.22 9.29
N VAL A 7 2.36 14.52 9.53
CA VAL A 7 2.13 15.04 10.89
C VAL A 7 0.88 14.44 11.55
N LYS A 8 -0.19 14.19 10.79
CA LYS A 8 -1.40 13.52 11.30
C LYS A 8 -1.13 12.07 11.68
N ASP A 9 -0.28 11.40 10.90
CA ASP A 9 0.16 10.02 11.16
C ASP A 9 1.02 9.92 12.43
N ILE A 10 1.94 10.86 12.62
CA ILE A 10 2.78 10.92 13.83
C ILE A 10 1.92 11.02 15.09
N GLU A 11 0.87 11.86 15.07
CA GLU A 11 -0.03 12.02 16.21
C GLU A 11 -0.88 10.77 16.48
N ARG A 12 -1.41 10.11 15.44
CA ARG A 12 -2.27 8.92 15.61
C ARG A 12 -1.49 7.61 15.80
N GLN A 13 -0.19 7.57 15.51
CA GLN A 13 0.68 6.39 15.60
C GLN A 13 1.91 6.60 16.51
N LYS A 14 1.75 7.37 17.60
CA LYS A 14 2.83 7.67 18.57
C LYS A 14 3.64 6.45 19.04
N PRO A 15 3.03 5.28 19.34
CA PRO A 15 3.81 4.10 19.73
C PRO A 15 4.82 3.65 18.66
N ASN A 16 4.44 3.72 17.38
CA ASN A 16 5.33 3.37 16.27
C ASN A 16 6.46 4.39 16.12
N VAL A 17 6.16 5.69 16.27
CA VAL A 17 7.19 6.75 16.27
C VAL A 17 8.22 6.54 17.37
N PHE A 18 7.76 6.15 18.56
CA PHE A 18 8.65 5.84 19.69
C PHE A 18 9.55 4.65 19.39
N ARG A 19 9.00 3.54 18.88
CA ARG A 19 9.79 2.35 18.50
C ARG A 19 10.84 2.68 17.42
N MET A 20 10.48 3.46 16.41
CA MET A 20 11.42 3.88 15.36
C MET A 20 12.62 4.64 15.94
N LYS A 21 12.35 5.58 16.87
CA LYS A 21 13.42 6.33 17.56
C LYS A 21 14.28 5.44 18.45
N LEU A 22 13.68 4.50 19.19
CA LEU A 22 14.42 3.52 20.00
C LEU A 22 15.38 2.66 19.17
N MET A 23 15.01 2.34 17.93
CA MET A 23 15.86 1.61 16.98
C MET A 23 16.88 2.51 16.25
N GLY A 24 17.01 3.78 16.64
CA GLY A 24 17.98 4.73 16.07
C GLY A 24 17.56 5.37 14.73
N ALA A 25 16.29 5.23 14.32
CA ALA A 25 15.81 5.90 13.11
C ALA A 25 15.47 7.38 13.36
N LYS A 26 15.77 8.24 12.39
CA LYS A 26 15.34 9.65 12.39
C LYS A 26 13.96 9.75 11.75
N VAL A 27 12.94 10.11 12.54
CA VAL A 27 11.57 10.37 12.05
C VAL A 27 11.45 11.83 11.64
N ILE A 28 11.15 12.08 10.38
CA ILE A 28 11.02 13.39 9.75
C ILE A 28 9.54 13.68 9.53
N SER A 29 9.03 14.72 10.19
CA SER A 29 7.63 15.13 10.09
C SER A 29 7.36 15.87 8.79
N VAL A 30 6.38 15.40 8.03
CA VAL A 30 5.89 16.03 6.81
C VAL A 30 4.60 16.79 7.11
N LYS A 31 4.66 18.12 6.97
CA LYS A 31 3.54 19.05 7.21
C LYS A 31 2.89 19.54 5.91
N ASN A 32 3.51 19.28 4.77
CA ASN A 32 3.00 19.68 3.46
C ASN A 32 1.70 18.95 3.13
N GLY A 33 0.82 19.62 2.37
CA GLY A 33 -0.42 19.02 1.89
C GLY A 33 -1.34 18.55 3.00
N SER A 34 -1.81 17.31 2.89
CA SER A 34 -2.77 16.72 3.83
C SER A 34 -2.12 16.28 5.15
N GLY A 35 -0.79 16.18 5.19
CA GLY A 35 -0.02 15.69 6.33
C GLY A 35 -0.19 14.19 6.57
N THR A 36 -0.34 13.39 5.51
CA THR A 36 -0.61 11.94 5.53
C THR A 36 0.43 11.13 4.72
N LEU A 37 0.18 9.84 4.50
CA LEU A 37 1.03 8.91 3.74
C LEU A 37 1.42 9.42 2.34
N LYS A 38 0.48 10.01 1.58
CA LYS A 38 0.76 10.57 0.24
C LYS A 38 1.87 11.61 0.28
N ASP A 39 1.81 12.51 1.25
CA ASP A 39 2.79 13.59 1.40
C ASP A 39 4.15 13.03 1.85
N ALA A 40 4.15 12.07 2.77
CA ALA A 40 5.35 11.36 3.20
C ALA A 40 6.06 10.63 2.04
N CYS A 41 5.30 9.95 1.17
CA CYS A 41 5.83 9.30 -0.03
C CYS A 41 6.46 10.31 -0.99
N SER A 42 5.83 11.47 -1.17
CA SER A 42 6.33 12.53 -2.06
C SER A 42 7.64 13.12 -1.55
N GLU A 43 7.75 13.40 -0.25
CA GLU A 43 8.99 13.89 0.36
C GLU A 43 10.11 12.83 0.35
N ALA A 44 9.78 11.56 0.58
CA ALA A 44 10.76 10.48 0.53
C ALA A 44 11.33 10.27 -0.89
N LEU A 45 10.49 10.36 -1.93
CA LEU A 45 10.94 10.32 -3.32
C LEU A 45 11.81 11.53 -3.68
N ARG A 46 11.48 12.73 -3.16
CA ARG A 46 12.29 13.93 -3.35
C ARG A 46 13.67 13.77 -2.72
N ASP A 47 13.76 13.31 -1.48
CA ASP A 47 15.05 12.97 -0.83
C ASP A 47 15.84 11.98 -1.68
N TRP A 48 15.19 10.89 -2.14
CA TRP A 48 15.87 9.89 -2.94
C TRP A 48 16.40 10.44 -4.28
N SER A 49 15.68 11.37 -4.92
CA SER A 49 16.15 12.01 -6.16
C SER A 49 17.46 12.79 -5.98
N GLU A 50 17.75 13.26 -4.77
CA GLU A 50 18.97 14.00 -4.43
C GLU A 50 20.05 13.11 -3.78
N SER A 51 19.68 11.93 -3.28
CA SER A 51 20.58 11.10 -2.46
C SER A 51 20.76 9.65 -2.95
N TYR A 52 20.25 9.28 -4.13
CA TYR A 52 20.24 7.90 -4.64
C TYR A 52 21.64 7.24 -4.72
N ASN A 53 22.72 8.03 -4.87
CA ASN A 53 24.10 7.52 -4.88
C ASN A 53 24.53 6.90 -3.54
N THR A 54 23.90 7.29 -2.43
CA THR A 54 24.26 6.86 -1.07
C THR A 54 23.09 6.28 -0.30
N SER A 55 21.89 6.27 -0.89
CA SER A 55 20.64 5.93 -0.21
C SER A 55 19.79 4.99 -1.07
N HIS A 56 19.26 3.95 -0.44
CA HIS A 56 18.23 3.11 -1.03
C HIS A 56 16.84 3.57 -0.55
N TYR A 57 15.92 3.83 -1.48
CA TYR A 57 14.53 4.10 -1.15
C TYR A 57 13.77 2.78 -0.94
N MET A 58 13.46 2.49 0.33
CA MET A 58 12.74 1.28 0.74
C MET A 58 11.23 1.55 0.73
N ILE A 59 10.59 1.35 -0.43
CA ILE A 59 9.15 1.48 -0.58
C ILE A 59 8.41 0.41 0.24
N GLY A 60 7.29 0.77 0.86
CA GLY A 60 6.57 -0.09 1.80
C GLY A 60 5.44 -0.94 1.21
N THR A 61 5.19 -0.88 -0.10
CA THR A 61 4.05 -1.57 -0.71
C THR A 61 4.29 -1.92 -2.18
N ALA A 62 3.44 -2.79 -2.75
CA ALA A 62 3.55 -3.28 -4.12
C ALA A 62 3.01 -2.26 -5.14
N ALA A 63 3.48 -1.02 -5.03
CA ALA A 63 3.15 0.10 -5.88
C ALA A 63 4.44 0.84 -6.28
N GLY A 64 4.30 1.95 -6.99
CA GLY A 64 5.45 2.75 -7.42
C GLY A 64 6.00 2.32 -8.78
N PRO A 65 7.10 2.96 -9.24
CA PRO A 65 7.71 2.62 -10.52
C PRO A 65 8.31 1.20 -10.48
N HIS A 66 8.41 0.56 -11.65
CA HIS A 66 9.25 -0.62 -11.79
C HIS A 66 10.69 -0.28 -11.31
N PRO A 67 11.39 -1.19 -10.58
CA PRO A 67 11.04 -2.59 -10.30
C PRO A 67 10.27 -2.86 -9.00
N TYR A 68 9.82 -1.82 -8.29
CA TYR A 68 9.30 -1.96 -6.94
C TYR A 68 8.09 -2.90 -6.79
N PRO A 69 7.02 -2.81 -7.61
CA PRO A 69 5.89 -3.73 -7.50
C PRO A 69 6.31 -5.21 -7.61
N THR A 70 7.24 -5.51 -8.52
CA THR A 70 7.78 -6.86 -8.72
C THR A 70 8.60 -7.32 -7.53
N ILE A 71 9.56 -6.51 -7.06
CA ILE A 71 10.40 -6.84 -5.91
C ILE A 71 9.54 -7.10 -4.67
N VAL A 72 8.58 -6.21 -4.39
CA VAL A 72 7.72 -6.34 -3.20
C VAL A 72 6.85 -7.58 -3.29
N ARG A 73 6.29 -7.92 -4.47
CA ARG A 73 5.58 -9.18 -4.67
C ARG A 73 6.48 -10.38 -4.38
N GLU A 74 7.68 -10.43 -4.95
CA GLU A 74 8.60 -11.55 -4.76
C GLU A 74 9.01 -11.73 -3.30
N PHE A 75 9.12 -10.65 -2.53
CA PHE A 75 9.42 -10.73 -1.10
C PHE A 75 8.18 -11.06 -0.23
N GLN A 76 6.97 -10.90 -0.76
CA GLN A 76 5.72 -11.20 -0.04
C GLN A 76 5.09 -12.54 -0.43
N LYS A 77 5.50 -13.16 -1.55
CA LYS A 77 4.90 -14.39 -2.08
C LYS A 77 4.94 -15.58 -1.10
N ILE A 78 5.89 -15.55 -0.17
CA ILE A 78 6.03 -16.57 0.88
C ILE A 78 4.72 -16.77 1.67
N ILE A 79 3.92 -15.71 1.82
CA ILE A 79 2.60 -15.80 2.46
C ILE A 79 1.70 -16.80 1.72
N GLY A 80 1.63 -16.71 0.39
CA GLY A 80 0.83 -17.62 -0.42
C GLY A 80 1.38 -19.04 -0.46
N GLU A 81 2.71 -19.17 -0.56
CA GLU A 81 3.42 -20.46 -0.55
C GLU A 81 3.15 -21.22 0.76
N GLU A 82 3.30 -20.57 1.91
CA GLU A 82 3.01 -21.15 3.23
C GLU A 82 1.53 -21.46 3.39
N THR A 83 0.64 -20.53 3.02
CA THR A 83 -0.82 -20.70 3.13
C THR A 83 -1.28 -21.94 2.36
N LYS A 84 -0.78 -22.14 1.13
CA LYS A 84 -1.16 -23.29 0.30
C LYS A 84 -0.65 -24.60 0.86
N LYS A 85 0.57 -24.62 1.40
CA LYS A 85 1.10 -25.79 2.09
C LYS A 85 0.23 -26.14 3.30
N GLN A 86 -0.02 -25.17 4.16
CA GLN A 86 -0.80 -25.34 5.40
C GLN A 86 -2.23 -25.82 5.11
N ILE A 87 -2.93 -25.20 4.16
CA ILE A 87 -4.32 -25.57 3.87
C ILE A 87 -4.43 -26.97 3.26
N LEU A 88 -3.44 -27.41 2.47
CA LEU A 88 -3.39 -28.77 1.96
C LEU A 88 -3.08 -29.78 3.07
N GLU A 89 -2.22 -29.43 4.03
CA GLU A 89 -1.92 -30.27 5.19
C GLU A 89 -3.14 -30.44 6.12
N GLU A 90 -3.88 -29.37 6.38
CA GLU A 90 -5.00 -29.36 7.32
C GLU A 90 -6.31 -29.86 6.69
N GLU A 91 -6.61 -29.48 5.45
CA GLU A 91 -7.93 -29.70 4.83
C GLU A 91 -7.88 -30.63 3.60
N ASN A 92 -6.68 -31.03 3.15
CA ASN A 92 -6.45 -31.85 1.96
C ASN A 92 -7.16 -31.34 0.69
N LYS A 93 -7.36 -30.02 0.61
CA LYS A 93 -7.97 -29.33 -0.52
C LYS A 93 -7.57 -27.87 -0.53
N LEU A 94 -7.72 -27.22 -1.68
CA LEU A 94 -7.54 -25.78 -1.80
C LEU A 94 -8.76 -25.02 -1.23
N PRO A 95 -8.55 -23.78 -0.75
CA PRO A 95 -9.64 -22.97 -0.23
C PRO A 95 -10.52 -22.47 -1.38
N ASN A 96 -11.81 -22.28 -1.14
CA ASN A 96 -12.70 -21.68 -2.15
C ASN A 96 -12.43 -20.19 -2.36
N PHE A 97 -11.94 -19.50 -1.32
CA PHE A 97 -11.67 -18.07 -1.34
C PHE A 97 -10.37 -17.75 -0.61
N ILE A 98 -9.59 -16.80 -1.16
CA ILE A 98 -8.53 -16.09 -0.43
C ILE A 98 -8.92 -14.62 -0.36
N ILE A 99 -8.88 -14.04 0.83
CA ILE A 99 -9.35 -12.67 1.09
C ILE A 99 -8.22 -11.88 1.73
N ALA A 100 -7.94 -10.68 1.20
CA ALA A 100 -6.91 -9.80 1.72
C ALA A 100 -7.30 -8.32 1.57
N CYS A 101 -6.87 -7.47 2.51
CA CYS A 101 -7.12 -6.04 2.41
C CYS A 101 -6.17 -5.36 1.42
N VAL A 102 -6.67 -4.35 0.70
CA VAL A 102 -5.95 -3.66 -0.37
C VAL A 102 -5.86 -2.18 -0.04
N GLY A 103 -4.69 -1.76 0.43
CA GLY A 103 -4.21 -0.38 0.34
C GLY A 103 -3.35 -0.25 -0.91
N GLY A 104 -2.03 -0.24 -0.74
CA GLY A 104 -1.10 -0.35 -1.87
C GLY A 104 -1.00 -1.75 -2.51
N GLY A 105 -1.38 -2.81 -1.78
CA GLY A 105 -1.57 -4.16 -2.33
C GLY A 105 -0.51 -5.22 -1.97
N SER A 106 0.52 -4.91 -1.19
CA SER A 106 1.63 -5.84 -0.90
C SER A 106 1.22 -7.14 -0.21
N ASN A 107 0.44 -7.08 0.87
CA ASN A 107 -0.03 -8.30 1.57
C ASN A 107 -0.94 -9.15 0.68
N ALA A 108 -1.85 -8.49 -0.05
CA ALA A 108 -2.80 -9.13 -0.95
C ALA A 108 -2.09 -9.84 -2.09
N ILE A 109 -1.18 -9.17 -2.80
CA ILE A 109 -0.43 -9.83 -3.89
C ILE A 109 0.48 -10.93 -3.34
N GLY A 110 1.01 -10.79 -2.12
CA GLY A 110 1.77 -11.83 -1.44
C GLY A 110 0.98 -13.13 -1.28
N ILE A 111 -0.18 -13.07 -0.63
CA ILE A 111 -1.02 -14.25 -0.43
C ILE A 111 -1.63 -14.76 -1.74
N PHE A 112 -1.99 -13.87 -2.68
CA PHE A 112 -2.59 -14.27 -3.96
C PHE A 112 -1.60 -14.97 -4.90
N SER A 113 -0.30 -14.65 -4.82
CA SER A 113 0.71 -15.05 -5.83
C SER A 113 0.69 -16.54 -6.19
N ASP A 114 0.52 -17.43 -5.21
CA ASP A 114 0.56 -18.89 -5.45
C ASP A 114 -0.81 -19.52 -5.83
N PHE A 115 -1.85 -18.69 -5.86
CA PHE A 115 -3.22 -19.06 -6.24
C PHE A 115 -3.69 -18.41 -7.55
N ILE A 116 -2.97 -17.41 -8.10
CA ILE A 116 -3.36 -16.69 -9.34
C ILE A 116 -3.62 -17.61 -10.53
N LYS A 117 -2.90 -18.74 -10.63
CA LYS A 117 -3.04 -19.69 -11.74
C LYS A 117 -4.13 -20.75 -11.50
N ASN A 118 -4.84 -20.70 -10.36
CA ASN A 118 -5.87 -21.67 -10.02
C ASN A 118 -7.25 -21.02 -10.09
N ASP A 119 -8.00 -21.33 -11.15
CA ASP A 119 -9.32 -20.74 -11.40
C ASP A 119 -10.40 -21.22 -10.42
N GLU A 120 -10.15 -22.28 -9.64
CA GLU A 120 -11.09 -22.77 -8.62
C GLU A 120 -11.03 -21.92 -7.33
N VAL A 121 -9.91 -21.23 -7.10
CA VAL A 121 -9.69 -20.39 -5.91
C VAL A 121 -10.05 -18.93 -6.23
N LYS A 122 -11.11 -18.42 -5.61
CA LYS A 122 -11.56 -17.04 -5.83
C LYS A 122 -10.74 -16.06 -4.98
N LEU A 123 -10.14 -15.07 -5.63
CA LEU A 123 -9.31 -14.05 -4.97
C LEU A 123 -10.12 -12.77 -4.73
N ILE A 124 -10.26 -12.35 -3.48
CA ILE A 124 -11.05 -11.18 -3.08
C ILE A 124 -10.16 -10.13 -2.40
N GLY A 125 -9.94 -9.02 -3.10
CA GLY A 125 -9.32 -7.82 -2.52
C GLY A 125 -10.34 -6.89 -1.88
N VAL A 126 -10.08 -6.42 -0.67
CA VAL A 126 -10.98 -5.54 0.09
C VAL A 126 -10.37 -4.16 0.30
N GLU A 127 -10.89 -3.15 -0.41
CA GLU A 127 -10.51 -1.74 -0.26
C GLU A 127 -11.31 -1.07 0.88
N PRO A 128 -10.77 -0.02 1.54
CA PRO A 128 -11.50 0.70 2.59
C PRO A 128 -12.67 1.53 2.04
N GLY A 129 -13.88 1.19 2.49
CA GLY A 129 -15.10 1.94 2.19
C GLY A 129 -15.22 3.30 2.91
N GLY A 130 -14.34 3.59 3.86
CA GLY A 130 -14.27 4.85 4.58
C GLY A 130 -15.57 5.22 5.31
N LYS A 131 -16.07 6.46 5.11
CA LYS A 131 -17.38 6.90 5.63
C LYS A 131 -18.55 6.50 4.72
N GLY A 132 -18.29 5.63 3.74
CA GLY A 132 -19.20 5.23 2.68
C GLY A 132 -18.76 5.78 1.33
N ILE A 133 -18.82 4.95 0.29
CA ILE A 133 -18.38 5.29 -1.08
C ILE A 133 -19.05 6.57 -1.59
N ASN A 134 -20.38 6.68 -1.40
CA ASN A 134 -21.17 7.82 -1.87
C ASN A 134 -20.78 9.16 -1.23
N THR A 135 -20.02 9.16 -0.13
CA THR A 135 -19.56 10.38 0.53
C THR A 135 -18.29 10.96 -0.11
N GLY A 136 -17.63 10.22 -1.00
CA GLY A 136 -16.29 10.53 -1.51
C GLY A 136 -15.16 10.35 -0.49
N LYS A 137 -15.47 10.05 0.78
CA LYS A 137 -14.49 9.82 1.84
C LYS A 137 -14.22 8.32 2.00
N HIS A 138 -13.48 7.76 1.05
CA HIS A 138 -13.07 6.36 1.00
C HIS A 138 -11.65 6.23 0.43
N GLY A 139 -11.11 5.01 0.34
CA GLY A 139 -9.82 4.72 -0.29
C GLY A 139 -9.95 3.53 -1.24
N ALA A 140 -10.88 3.62 -2.19
CA ALA A 140 -11.30 2.49 -3.04
C ALA A 140 -11.08 2.77 -4.55
N PRO A 141 -9.82 3.03 -4.96
CA PRO A 141 -9.49 3.41 -6.33
C PRO A 141 -9.77 2.33 -7.39
N LEU A 142 -9.68 1.03 -7.07
CA LEU A 142 -9.91 -0.04 -8.07
C LEU A 142 -11.35 -0.02 -8.60
N LYS A 143 -12.33 0.12 -7.71
CA LYS A 143 -13.75 0.09 -8.08
C LYS A 143 -14.36 1.46 -8.33
N HIS A 144 -13.82 2.51 -7.72
CA HIS A 144 -14.42 3.85 -7.73
C HIS A 144 -13.47 4.97 -8.17
N GLY A 145 -12.26 4.63 -8.62
CA GLY A 145 -11.32 5.54 -9.26
C GLY A 145 -11.30 5.38 -10.77
N ARG A 146 -10.27 5.96 -11.40
CA ARG A 146 -10.01 5.80 -12.84
C ARG A 146 -8.49 5.71 -13.08
N THR A 147 -8.10 5.09 -14.18
CA THR A 147 -6.68 4.95 -14.53
C THR A 147 -6.02 6.31 -14.71
N GLY A 148 -4.81 6.47 -14.20
CA GLY A 148 -3.98 7.65 -14.41
C GLY A 148 -2.53 7.37 -14.07
N ILE A 149 -1.71 8.42 -14.04
CA ILE A 149 -0.29 8.32 -13.71
C ILE A 149 -0.06 9.02 -12.37
N PHE A 150 0.39 8.27 -11.38
CA PHE A 150 0.68 8.77 -10.04
C PHE A 150 1.79 7.94 -9.42
N PHE A 151 2.63 8.56 -8.59
CA PHE A 151 3.64 7.85 -7.81
C PHE A 151 4.57 6.95 -8.66
N GLY A 152 4.92 7.38 -9.89
CA GLY A 152 5.80 6.65 -10.80
C GLY A 152 5.18 5.45 -11.52
N MET A 153 3.85 5.25 -11.43
CA MET A 153 3.14 4.15 -12.09
C MET A 153 1.89 4.61 -12.83
N LYS A 154 1.46 3.82 -13.82
CA LYS A 154 0.12 3.89 -14.41
C LYS A 154 -0.76 2.88 -13.70
N SER A 155 -1.76 3.34 -12.93
CA SER A 155 -2.65 2.47 -12.15
C SER A 155 -4.01 3.12 -11.93
N HIS A 156 -4.93 2.43 -11.26
CA HIS A 156 -6.18 2.99 -10.76
C HIS A 156 -5.92 3.92 -9.58
N LEU A 157 -6.52 5.11 -9.62
CA LEU A 157 -6.41 6.11 -8.56
C LEU A 157 -7.65 7.01 -8.45
N MET A 158 -7.83 7.64 -7.29
CA MET A 158 -8.86 8.62 -7.01
C MET A 158 -8.42 9.99 -7.54
N GLN A 159 -9.15 10.53 -8.52
CA GLN A 159 -8.83 11.80 -9.18
C GLN A 159 -10.10 12.50 -9.67
N ASN A 160 -10.09 13.83 -9.65
CA ASN A 160 -11.20 14.64 -10.18
C ASN A 160 -11.20 14.66 -11.72
N GLN A 161 -12.16 15.35 -12.34
CA GLN A 161 -12.30 15.39 -13.81
C GLN A 161 -11.04 15.90 -14.53
N GLU A 162 -10.35 16.87 -13.95
CA GLU A 162 -9.12 17.49 -14.46
C GLU A 162 -7.85 16.65 -14.24
N GLY A 163 -7.96 15.51 -13.53
CA GLY A 163 -6.83 14.63 -13.23
C GLY A 163 -6.07 14.99 -11.95
N GLN A 164 -6.59 15.92 -11.14
CA GLN A 164 -6.01 16.21 -9.82
C GLN A 164 -6.27 15.05 -8.87
N ILE A 165 -5.21 14.62 -8.18
CA ILE A 165 -5.24 13.50 -7.22
C ILE A 165 -6.10 13.89 -6.01
N GLN A 166 -7.18 13.13 -5.78
CA GLN A 166 -8.05 13.33 -4.63
C GLN A 166 -7.41 12.77 -3.35
N GLU A 167 -7.84 13.29 -2.21
CA GLU A 167 -7.50 12.72 -0.90
C GLU A 167 -8.36 11.47 -0.67
N SER A 168 -7.71 10.38 -0.25
CA SER A 168 -8.40 9.22 0.29
C SER A 168 -8.84 9.47 1.72
N TRP A 169 -9.71 8.59 2.24
CA TRP A 169 -10.01 8.54 3.66
C TRP A 169 -10.23 7.11 4.13
N SER A 170 -9.59 6.77 5.24
CA SER A 170 -9.85 5.53 5.98
C SER A 170 -9.61 5.77 7.47
N ILE A 171 -10.37 5.08 8.32
CA ILE A 171 -10.04 4.99 9.74
C ILE A 171 -8.69 4.28 9.97
N SER A 172 -8.36 3.34 9.08
CA SER A 172 -7.09 2.61 9.09
C SER A 172 -6.04 3.32 8.25
N ALA A 173 -4.98 3.82 8.90
CA ALA A 173 -3.89 4.55 8.25
C ALA A 173 -3.21 3.75 7.12
N GLY A 174 -3.07 2.44 7.28
CA GLY A 174 -2.41 1.58 6.29
C GLY A 174 -3.21 1.36 4.99
N LEU A 175 -4.49 1.74 4.98
CA LEU A 175 -5.35 1.67 3.80
C LEU A 175 -5.67 3.06 3.22
N ASP A 176 -5.22 4.15 3.86
CA ASP A 176 -5.48 5.52 3.43
C ASP A 176 -4.51 5.95 2.32
N PHE A 177 -4.69 5.36 1.13
CA PHE A 177 -3.89 5.62 -0.05
C PHE A 177 -4.81 5.80 -1.28
N PRO A 178 -4.66 6.87 -2.08
CA PRO A 178 -5.60 7.19 -3.16
C PRO A 178 -5.34 6.41 -4.46
N SER A 179 -4.52 5.36 -4.42
CA SER A 179 -4.14 4.56 -5.59
C SER A 179 -3.92 3.11 -5.15
N VAL A 180 -3.67 2.21 -6.10
CA VAL A 180 -3.30 0.81 -5.82
C VAL A 180 -2.11 0.40 -6.68
N GLY A 181 -1.38 -0.66 -6.31
CA GLY A 181 -0.38 -1.31 -7.16
C GLY A 181 -0.91 -1.66 -8.56
N PRO A 182 -0.05 -1.62 -9.60
CA PRO A 182 -0.42 -1.91 -10.99
C PRO A 182 -0.56 -3.41 -11.27
#